data_AF-A0A1V9W678-F1
#
_entry.id   AF-A0A1V9W678-F1
#
_cell.length_a   1.000
_cell.length_b   1.000
_cell.length_c   1.000
_cell.angle_alpha   90.00
_cell.angle_beta   90.00
_cell.angle_gamma   90.00
#
_symmetry.space_group_name_H-M   'P 1'
#
loop_
_entity.id
_entity.type
_entity.pdbx_description
1 polymer ?
#
loop_
_entity_poly.entity_id
_entity_poly.type
_entity_poly.pdbx_seq_one_letter_code
_entity_poly.pdbx_strand_id
1 'polypeptide(L)'
;MNKLKKYSRIFVMFCTLSVIFLIISPNKIIGRSAIQKGDVKLHVYSQATTGAPQKISENDLAILKERVRDTYPNIASTDIELVGDTPFRHVADPAYVQDFTVYGEVIGITRNETSGENTVAVLKVSYWDMPMIQYFFYKVLIEE
;
A
#
# COMPACT_ATOMS: atom_id res chain seq x y z
N MET A 1 13.07 -42.70 -25.83
CA MET A 1 13.67 -41.74 -24.88
C MET A 1 13.69 -40.26 -25.34
N ASN A 2 13.50 -39.94 -26.63
CA ASN A 2 13.55 -38.54 -27.14
C ASN A 2 12.27 -37.70 -26.90
N LYS A 3 11.08 -38.32 -26.91
CA LYS A 3 9.81 -37.57 -26.77
C LYS A 3 9.61 -37.02 -25.35
N LEU A 4 9.89 -37.82 -24.32
CA LEU A 4 9.83 -37.42 -22.90
C LEU A 4 10.73 -36.22 -22.57
N LYS A 5 11.98 -36.24 -23.05
CA LYS A 5 12.90 -35.09 -22.91
C LYS A 5 12.39 -33.84 -23.64
N LYS A 6 11.76 -33.99 -24.81
CA LYS A 6 11.15 -32.87 -25.57
C LYS A 6 9.95 -32.27 -24.83
N TYR A 7 9.04 -33.09 -24.29
CA TYR A 7 7.90 -32.63 -23.50
C TYR A 7 8.34 -31.96 -22.19
N SER A 8 9.32 -32.54 -21.50
CA SER A 8 9.91 -31.94 -20.29
C SER A 8 10.51 -30.56 -20.59
N ARG A 9 11.25 -30.39 -21.70
CA ARG A 9 11.82 -29.09 -22.10
C ARG A 9 10.75 -28.04 -22.40
N ILE A 10 9.67 -28.44 -23.07
CA ILE A 10 8.53 -27.55 -23.37
C ILE A 10 7.81 -27.14 -22.07
N PHE A 11 7.61 -28.09 -21.15
CA PHE A 11 7.00 -27.83 -19.85
C PHE A 11 7.83 -26.84 -19.03
N VAL A 12 9.15 -27.05 -18.94
CA VAL A 12 10.05 -26.12 -18.23
C VAL A 12 9.99 -24.73 -18.87
N MET A 13 10.03 -24.62 -20.20
CA MET A 13 9.92 -23.34 -20.90
C MET A 13 8.59 -22.63 -20.59
N PHE A 14 7.48 -23.39 -20.55
CA PHE A 14 6.17 -22.85 -20.22
C PHE A 14 6.09 -22.36 -18.76
N CYS A 15 6.63 -23.12 -17.81
CA CYS A 15 6.72 -22.70 -16.41
C CYS A 15 7.56 -21.42 -16.26
N THR A 16 8.72 -21.34 -16.92
CA THR A 16 9.58 -20.15 -16.88
C THR A 16 8.87 -18.93 -17.48
N LEU A 17 8.20 -19.09 -18.62
CA LEU A 17 7.41 -18.00 -19.23
C LEU A 17 6.24 -17.56 -18.33
N SER A 18 5.58 -18.50 -17.65
CA SER A 18 4.50 -18.19 -16.72
C SER A 18 5.00 -17.39 -15.51
N VAL A 19 6.16 -17.75 -14.95
CA VAL A 19 6.80 -16.99 -13.85
C VAL A 19 7.21 -15.59 -14.33
N ILE A 20 7.84 -15.48 -15.49
CA ILE A 20 8.19 -14.17 -16.08
C ILE A 20 6.93 -13.32 -16.29
N PHE A 21 5.85 -13.92 -16.81
CA PHE A 21 4.58 -13.23 -16.99
C PHE A 21 4.00 -12.75 -15.66
N LEU A 22 4.08 -13.54 -14.58
CA LEU A 22 3.66 -13.12 -13.25
C LEU A 22 4.51 -11.98 -12.68
N ILE A 23 5.82 -11.96 -12.97
CA ILE A 23 6.74 -10.90 -12.53
C ILE A 23 6.52 -9.60 -13.31
N ILE A 24 6.16 -9.67 -14.59
CA ILE A 24 5.99 -8.47 -15.42
C ILE A 24 4.55 -7.96 -15.39
N SER A 25 3.57 -8.83 -15.10
CA SER A 25 2.18 -8.44 -15.01
C SER A 25 2.01 -7.38 -13.92
N PRO A 26 1.33 -6.25 -14.21
CA PRO A 26 1.02 -5.21 -13.23
C PRO A 26 -0.11 -5.68 -12.31
N ASN A 27 0.10 -6.80 -11.64
CA ASN A 27 -0.83 -7.37 -10.70
C ASN A 27 -0.82 -6.50 -9.44
N LYS A 28 -2.01 -6.07 -9.02
CA LYS A 28 -2.22 -5.31 -7.80
C LYS A 28 -3.07 -6.12 -6.84
N ILE A 29 -2.69 -6.12 -5.56
CA ILE A 29 -3.55 -6.56 -4.48
C ILE A 29 -4.39 -5.37 -4.08
N ILE A 30 -5.71 -5.52 -4.08
CA ILE A 30 -6.64 -4.40 -3.91
C ILE A 30 -7.60 -4.64 -2.73
N GLY A 31 -7.88 -3.57 -1.98
CA GLY A 31 -8.99 -3.53 -1.02
C GLY A 31 -10.33 -3.61 -1.75
N ARG A 32 -11.33 -4.24 -1.14
CA ARG A 32 -12.61 -4.59 -1.83
C ARG A 32 -13.62 -3.44 -1.94
N SER A 33 -13.22 -2.21 -1.64
CA SER A 33 -14.11 -1.07 -1.52
C SER A 33 -13.96 -0.12 -2.73
N ALA A 34 -15.02 0.59 -3.12
CA ALA A 34 -14.99 1.42 -4.32
C ALA A 34 -14.33 2.79 -4.05
N ILE A 35 -13.54 3.28 -5.01
CA ILE A 35 -13.01 4.65 -4.99
C ILE A 35 -14.18 5.63 -5.16
N GLN A 36 -14.30 6.58 -4.25
CA GLN A 36 -15.32 7.62 -4.27
C GLN A 36 -14.79 8.89 -4.95
N LYS A 37 -15.69 9.67 -5.56
CA LYS A 37 -15.34 10.91 -6.32
C LYS A 37 -14.63 11.98 -5.46
N GLY A 38 -14.76 11.91 -4.14
CA GLY A 38 -14.12 12.81 -3.18
C GLY A 38 -12.80 12.32 -2.60
N ASP A 39 -12.43 11.06 -2.83
CA ASP A 39 -11.27 10.45 -2.16
C ASP A 39 -9.96 11.15 -2.57
N VAL A 40 -9.10 11.39 -1.58
CA VAL A 40 -7.71 11.78 -1.78
C VAL A 40 -6.90 10.53 -2.07
N LYS A 41 -6.14 10.57 -3.18
CA LYS A 41 -5.14 9.56 -3.49
C LYS A 41 -3.82 9.95 -2.81
N LEU A 42 -3.26 9.04 -2.02
CA LEU A 42 -1.96 9.24 -1.36
C LEU A 42 -1.08 8.01 -1.60
N HIS A 43 0.23 8.24 -1.74
CA HIS A 43 1.22 7.17 -1.71
C HIS A 43 1.78 7.04 -0.29
N VAL A 44 1.68 5.83 0.27
CA VAL A 44 2.06 5.53 1.64
C VAL A 44 3.31 4.68 1.62
N TYR A 45 4.36 5.16 2.28
CA TYR A 45 5.64 4.47 2.39
C TYR A 45 5.61 3.41 3.49
N SER A 46 6.24 2.28 3.20
CA SER A 46 6.49 1.21 4.16
C SER A 46 7.34 1.72 5.32
N GLN A 47 6.96 1.34 6.54
CA GLN A 47 7.77 1.55 7.72
C GLN A 47 7.93 0.23 8.45
N ALA A 48 9.14 0.00 8.98
CA ALA A 48 9.45 -1.18 9.79
C ALA A 48 8.78 -1.16 11.18
N THR A 49 7.92 -0.18 11.47
CA THR A 49 7.24 -0.01 12.74
C THR A 49 5.85 -0.63 12.70
N THR A 50 5.54 -1.46 13.70
CA THR A 50 4.21 -2.03 13.92
C THR A 50 3.26 -0.98 14.48
N GLY A 51 2.72 -0.09 13.62
CA GLY A 51 1.67 0.84 14.03
C GLY A 51 1.67 2.17 13.28
N ALA A 52 0.62 2.95 13.55
CA ALA A 52 0.52 4.34 13.14
C ALA A 52 1.58 5.21 13.85
N PRO A 53 1.97 6.35 13.26
CA PRO A 53 1.50 6.87 11.98
C PRO A 53 2.34 6.40 10.78
N GLN A 54 1.70 6.29 9.62
CA GLN A 54 2.32 5.99 8.33
C GLN A 54 2.85 7.28 7.67
N LYS A 55 3.81 7.18 6.75
CA LYS A 55 4.40 8.35 6.06
C LYS A 55 3.93 8.51 4.62
N ILE A 56 3.70 9.76 4.23
CA ILE A 56 3.46 10.19 2.83
C ILE A 56 4.54 11.16 2.36
N SER A 57 4.56 11.45 1.05
CA SER A 57 5.49 12.42 0.48
C SER A 57 5.08 13.86 0.82
N GLU A 58 6.05 14.80 0.78
CA GLU A 58 5.76 16.23 0.92
C GLU A 58 4.81 16.76 -0.17
N ASN A 59 4.88 16.18 -1.36
CA ASN A 59 3.98 16.52 -2.45
C ASN A 59 2.53 16.07 -2.15
N ASP A 60 2.38 14.85 -1.64
CA ASP A 60 1.08 14.34 -1.22
C ASP A 60 0.53 15.13 -0.04
N LEU A 61 1.39 15.58 0.89
CA LEU A 61 1.00 16.49 1.96
C LEU A 61 0.50 17.83 1.43
N ALA A 62 1.14 18.40 0.42
CA ALA A 62 0.68 19.65 -0.20
C ALA A 62 -0.71 19.48 -0.85
N ILE A 63 -0.93 18.38 -1.57
CA ILE A 63 -2.23 18.03 -2.17
C ILE A 63 -3.29 17.84 -1.07
N LEU A 64 -2.94 17.13 0.00
CA LEU A 64 -3.82 16.90 1.14
C LEU A 64 -4.23 18.24 1.77
N LYS A 65 -3.26 19.10 2.11
CA LYS A 65 -3.47 20.43 2.68
C LYS A 65 -4.37 21.28 1.82
N GLU A 66 -4.14 21.31 0.50
CA GLU A 66 -4.98 22.08 -0.41
C GLU A 66 -6.42 21.58 -0.40
N ARG A 67 -6.62 20.26 -0.41
CA ARG A 67 -7.97 19.67 -0.52
C ARG A 67 -8.81 19.84 0.73
N VAL A 68 -8.19 19.85 1.91
CA VAL A 68 -8.91 19.95 3.18
C VAL A 68 -8.63 21.26 3.93
N ARG A 69 -8.05 22.25 3.26
CA ARG A 69 -7.69 23.55 3.86
C ARG A 69 -8.82 24.18 4.66
N ASP A 70 -10.03 24.12 4.12
CA ASP A 70 -11.19 24.79 4.69
C ASP A 70 -11.75 24.06 5.94
N THR A 71 -11.48 22.74 6.05
CA THR A 71 -11.99 21.89 7.15
C THR A 71 -10.91 21.61 8.20
N TYR A 72 -9.67 21.37 7.77
CA TYR A 72 -8.53 20.96 8.60
C TYR A 72 -7.26 21.78 8.24
N PRO A 73 -7.24 23.09 8.52
CA PRO A 73 -6.13 23.97 8.14
C PRO A 73 -4.81 23.66 8.87
N ASN A 74 -4.86 22.92 9.98
CA ASN A 74 -3.72 22.64 10.86
C ASN A 74 -2.92 21.40 10.46
N ILE A 75 -3.32 20.68 9.40
CA ILE A 75 -2.55 19.54 8.91
C ILE A 75 -1.18 20.03 8.45
N ALA A 76 -0.12 19.50 9.04
CA ALA A 76 1.24 19.93 8.77
C ALA A 76 2.27 18.80 8.75
N SER A 77 1.90 17.59 9.17
CA SER A 77 2.79 16.43 9.20
C SER A 77 2.72 15.61 7.92
N THR A 78 3.85 15.04 7.50
CA THR A 78 3.90 13.95 6.51
C THR A 78 3.47 12.60 7.11
N ASP A 79 3.27 12.56 8.42
CA ASP A 79 2.67 11.43 9.09
C ASP A 79 1.14 11.47 8.93
N ILE A 80 0.54 10.32 8.66
CA ILE A 80 -0.90 10.11 8.54
C ILE A 80 -1.34 8.90 9.37
N GLU A 81 -2.59 8.88 9.81
CA GLU A 81 -3.21 7.73 10.44
C GLU A 81 -4.26 7.13 9.49
N LEU A 82 -4.12 5.84 9.19
CA LEU A 82 -5.08 5.12 8.35
C LEU A 82 -6.09 4.33 9.20
N VAL A 83 -7.38 4.57 8.97
CA VAL A 83 -8.48 3.85 9.64
C VAL A 83 -9.40 3.16 8.64
N GLY A 84 -10.15 2.15 9.10
CA GLY A 84 -11.07 1.38 8.26
C GLY A 84 -10.44 0.12 7.67
N ASP A 85 -10.72 -0.17 6.40
CA ASP A 85 -10.18 -1.33 5.69
C ASP A 85 -8.79 -1.00 5.14
N THR A 86 -7.74 -1.38 5.86
CA THR A 86 -6.34 -1.10 5.52
C THR A 86 -5.61 -2.40 5.14
N PRO A 87 -4.53 -2.34 4.33
CA PRO A 87 -3.77 -3.54 3.98
C PRO A 87 -3.22 -4.28 5.20
N PHE A 88 -2.95 -3.56 6.30
CA PHE A 88 -2.47 -4.13 7.57
C PHE A 88 -3.42 -5.17 8.18
N ARG A 89 -4.72 -5.12 7.88
CA ARG A 89 -5.70 -6.10 8.38
C ARG A 89 -5.70 -7.42 7.62
N HIS A 90 -5.05 -7.46 6.46
CA HIS A 90 -5.05 -8.61 5.55
C HIS A 90 -3.71 -9.35 5.55
N VAL A 91 -2.77 -8.94 6.41
CA VAL A 91 -1.46 -9.57 6.58
C VAL A 91 -1.28 -10.05 8.02
N ALA A 92 -0.51 -11.12 8.20
CA ALA A 92 -0.23 -11.66 9.54
C ALA A 92 0.72 -10.76 10.34
N ASP A 93 1.70 -10.14 9.66
CA ASP A 93 2.62 -9.19 10.24
C ASP A 93 2.62 -7.89 9.40
N PRO A 94 2.22 -6.74 10.00
CA PRO A 94 2.24 -5.42 9.37
C PRO A 94 3.58 -5.00 8.80
N ALA A 95 4.71 -5.52 9.31
CA ALA A 95 6.05 -5.20 8.81
C ALA A 95 6.27 -5.65 7.35
N TYR A 96 5.45 -6.57 6.83
CA TYR A 96 5.48 -6.99 5.43
C TYR A 96 4.62 -6.13 4.50
N VAL A 97 3.91 -5.13 5.03
CA VAL A 97 3.22 -4.15 4.18
C VAL A 97 4.27 -3.20 3.60
N GLN A 98 4.49 -3.33 2.30
CA GLN A 98 5.38 -2.47 1.52
C GLN A 98 4.69 -1.16 1.14
N ASP A 99 5.27 -0.40 0.23
CA ASP A 99 4.64 0.83 -0.25
C ASP A 99 3.32 0.52 -0.95
N PHE A 100 2.30 1.31 -0.67
CA PHE A 100 0.97 1.13 -1.24
C PHE A 100 0.33 2.47 -1.57
N THR A 101 -0.67 2.42 -2.44
CA THR A 101 -1.52 3.59 -2.71
C THR A 101 -2.81 3.43 -1.93
N VAL A 102 -3.25 4.51 -1.27
CA VAL A 102 -4.55 4.60 -0.62
C VAL A 102 -5.41 5.67 -1.26
N TYR A 103 -6.71 5.44 -1.20
CA TYR A 103 -7.75 6.39 -1.51
C TYR A 103 -8.66 6.47 -0.29
N GLY A 104 -8.98 7.68 0.15
CA GLY A 104 -9.85 7.86 1.29
C GLY A 104 -10.23 9.30 1.56
N GLU A 105 -11.08 9.48 2.55
CA GLU A 105 -11.54 10.78 3.03
C GLU A 105 -10.83 11.13 4.33
N VAL A 106 -10.43 12.40 4.48
CA VAL A 106 -9.91 12.90 5.76
C VAL A 106 -11.08 13.14 6.69
N ILE A 107 -11.11 12.44 7.82
CA ILE A 107 -12.21 12.52 8.79
C ILE A 107 -11.82 13.26 10.07
N GLY A 108 -10.56 13.65 10.20
CA GLY A 108 -10.07 14.33 11.40
C GLY A 108 -8.57 14.56 11.39
N ILE A 109 -8.10 15.08 12.52
CA ILE A 109 -6.68 15.28 12.84
C ILE A 109 -6.38 14.66 14.20
N THR A 110 -5.19 14.11 14.34
CA THR A 110 -4.69 13.51 15.58
C THR A 110 -3.36 14.13 15.99
N ARG A 111 -2.91 13.80 17.20
CA ARG A 111 -1.70 14.31 17.80
C ARG A 111 -0.46 13.71 17.12
N ASN A 112 0.47 14.56 16.72
CA ASN A 112 1.81 14.15 16.34
C ASN A 112 2.59 13.81 17.62
N GLU A 113 3.08 12.58 17.74
CA GLU A 113 3.82 12.15 18.95
C GLU A 113 5.14 12.90 19.13
N THR A 114 5.75 13.37 18.04
CA THR A 114 7.03 14.10 18.07
C THR A 114 6.83 15.57 18.44
N SER A 115 5.90 16.28 17.78
CA SER A 115 5.68 17.71 18.05
C SER A 115 4.69 17.97 19.19
N GLY A 116 3.87 16.97 19.54
CA GLY A 116 2.80 17.10 20.52
C GLY A 116 1.57 17.85 20.03
N GLU A 117 1.55 18.36 18.79
CA GLU A 117 0.47 19.15 18.20
C GLU A 117 -0.48 18.30 17.35
N ASN A 118 -1.73 18.74 17.16
CA ASN A 118 -2.71 18.05 16.32
C ASN A 118 -2.51 18.36 14.83
N THR A 119 -1.49 17.76 14.23
CA THR A 119 -1.06 18.05 12.84
C THR A 119 -1.09 16.84 11.91
N VAL A 120 -1.39 15.65 12.44
CA VAL A 120 -1.44 14.37 11.69
C VAL A 120 -2.85 14.17 11.16
N ALA A 121 -2.99 13.88 9.87
CA ALA A 121 -4.30 13.66 9.26
C ALA A 121 -4.80 12.22 9.53
N VAL A 122 -6.08 12.07 9.88
CA VAL A 122 -6.74 10.76 10.00
C VAL A 122 -7.54 10.50 8.73
N LEU A 123 -7.11 9.50 7.96
CA LEU A 123 -7.70 9.11 6.68
C LEU A 123 -8.52 7.83 6.83
N LYS A 124 -9.82 7.92 6.53
CA LYS A 124 -10.68 6.75 6.40
C LYS A 124 -10.48 6.13 5.02
N VAL A 125 -9.90 4.94 4.98
CA VAL A 125 -9.55 4.25 3.73
C VAL A 125 -10.81 3.73 3.04
N SER A 126 -11.02 4.20 1.82
CA SER A 126 -12.06 3.77 0.88
C SER A 126 -11.55 2.71 -0.09
N TYR A 127 -10.28 2.75 -0.50
CA TYR A 127 -9.66 1.75 -1.37
C TYR A 127 -8.16 1.79 -1.19
N TRP A 128 -7.49 0.66 -1.38
CA TRP A 128 -6.04 0.58 -1.38
C TRP A 128 -5.56 -0.38 -2.45
N ASP A 129 -4.37 -0.11 -3.00
CA ASP A 129 -3.70 -1.04 -3.91
C ASP A 129 -2.21 -1.13 -3.61
N MET A 130 -1.69 -2.36 -3.65
CA MET A 130 -0.29 -2.69 -3.39
C MET A 130 0.26 -3.54 -4.54
N PRO A 131 1.51 -3.33 -4.99
CA PRO A 131 2.13 -4.17 -6.03
C PRO A 131 2.23 -5.65 -5.59
N MET A 132 1.71 -6.58 -6.39
CA MET A 132 1.69 -8.01 -6.06
C MET A 132 3.08 -8.65 -6.08
N ILE A 133 3.96 -8.21 -6.99
CA ILE A 133 5.35 -8.70 -7.12
C ILE A 133 6.08 -8.57 -5.79
N GLN A 134 5.96 -7.39 -5.18
CA GLN A 134 6.55 -7.07 -3.88
C GLN A 134 6.05 -8.01 -2.77
N TYR A 135 4.73 -8.27 -2.73
CA TYR A 135 4.13 -9.17 -1.74
C TYR A 135 4.58 -10.64 -1.88
N PHE A 136 4.65 -11.18 -3.10
CA PHE A 136 5.00 -12.59 -3.32
C PHE A 136 6.46 -12.91 -3.01
N PHE A 137 7.40 -12.06 -3.42
CA PHE A 137 8.82 -12.34 -3.22
C PHE A 137 9.22 -12.31 -1.74
N TYR A 138 8.61 -11.46 -0.91
CA TYR A 138 8.92 -11.44 0.53
C TYR A 138 8.31 -12.61 1.30
N LYS A 139 7.07 -13.00 1.00
CA LYS A 139 6.43 -14.13 1.69
C LYS A 139 7.13 -15.47 1.37
N VAL A 140 7.55 -15.66 0.12
CA VAL A 140 8.15 -16.92 -0.34
C VAL A 140 9.64 -17.04 0.02
N LEU A 141 10.39 -15.93 0.14
CA LEU A 141 11.84 -15.97 0.42
C LEU A 141 12.21 -15.85 1.91
N ILE A 142 11.28 -15.52 2.80
CA ILE A 142 11.56 -15.32 4.23
C ILE A 142 10.93 -16.42 5.12
N GLU A 143 10.10 -17.31 4.57
CA GLU A 143 9.58 -18.52 5.26
C GLU A 143 10.49 -19.77 5.08
N GLU A 144 11.81 -19.61 4.91
CA GLU A 144 12.82 -20.69 5.10
C GLU A 144 13.60 -20.46 6.40
#